data_AF-A0A7S4RAN2-F1
#
_entry.id   AF-A0A7S4RAN2-F1
#
_cell.length_a   1.000
_cell.length_b   1.000
_cell.length_c   1.000
_cell.angle_alpha   90.00
_cell.angle_beta   90.00
_cell.angle_gamma   90.00
#
_symmetry.space_group_name_H-M   'P 1'
#
loop_
_entity.id
_entity.type
_entity.pdbx_description
1 polymer ?
#
loop_
_entity_poly.entity_id
_entity_poly.type
_entity_poly.pdbx_seq_one_letter_code
_entity_poly.pdbx_strand_id
1 'polypeptide(L)'
;ISSSGCQLFMQEPDNEGHNAEWVSYIVVESGRNTLEGGIIVEAGIASSTIIHRGGQPFNGHLVQFEEAFSNTPAILHSLMTYNNNDFMASLVTDVDIGSFKVAM
;
A
#
# COMPACT_ATOMS: atom_id res chain seq x y z
N ILE A 1 5.52 5.17 -13.89
CA ILE A 1 4.47 4.63 -14.79
C ILE A 1 4.43 5.53 -16.01
N SER A 2 4.47 4.97 -17.20
CA SER A 2 4.27 5.69 -18.46
C SER A 2 2.99 5.20 -19.14
N SER A 3 2.64 5.80 -20.28
CA SER A 3 1.53 5.35 -21.11
C SER A 3 1.74 3.94 -21.71
N SER A 4 2.96 3.40 -21.65
CA SER A 4 3.33 2.14 -22.29
C SER A 4 3.95 1.12 -21.33
N GLY A 5 4.03 1.42 -20.03
CA GLY A 5 4.63 0.47 -19.09
C GLY A 5 4.78 0.97 -17.65
N CYS A 6 5.10 0.02 -16.79
CA CYS A 6 5.53 0.24 -15.43
C CYS A 6 6.82 -0.54 -15.16
N GLN A 7 7.54 -0.12 -14.13
CA GLN A 7 8.64 -0.90 -13.58
C GLN A 7 8.17 -1.48 -12.26
N LEU A 8 8.36 -2.78 -12.09
CA LEU A 8 8.11 -3.48 -10.83
C LEU A 8 9.46 -3.74 -10.17
N PHE A 9 9.50 -3.56 -8.86
CA PHE A 9 10.67 -3.76 -8.03
C PHE A 9 10.22 -4.44 -6.75
N MET A 10 10.91 -5.50 -6.36
CA MET A 10 10.66 -6.22 -5.12
C MET A 10 11.88 -6.09 -4.23
N GLN A 11 11.65 -5.75 -2.97
CA GLN A 11 12.69 -5.64 -1.96
C GLN A 11 12.77 -6.95 -1.17
N GLU A 12 13.99 -7.34 -0.83
CA GLU A 12 14.27 -8.47 0.04
C GLU A 12 15.26 -8.04 1.13
N PRO A 13 15.14 -8.56 2.36
CA PRO A 13 16.16 -8.36 3.40
C PRO A 13 17.52 -8.89 2.94
N ASP A 14 18.59 -8.24 3.40
CA ASP A 14 19.97 -8.39 2.96
C ASP A 14 20.70 -9.67 3.45
N ASN A 15 19.99 -10.60 4.09
CA ASN A 15 20.61 -11.68 4.86
C ASN A 15 20.23 -13.10 4.41
N GLU A 16 20.35 -13.47 3.12
CA GLU A 16 20.46 -14.87 2.66
C GLU A 16 20.52 -15.03 1.11
N GLY A 17 20.50 -16.28 0.61
CA GLY A 17 20.40 -16.61 -0.81
C GLY A 17 18.96 -16.70 -1.30
N HIS A 18 18.70 -16.21 -2.50
CA HIS A 18 17.36 -15.98 -3.01
C HIS A 18 16.90 -17.10 -3.95
N ASN A 19 15.66 -17.55 -3.78
CA ASN A 19 15.00 -18.49 -4.69
C ASN A 19 14.24 -17.72 -5.80
N ALA A 20 13.79 -18.42 -6.83
CA ALA A 20 12.93 -17.82 -7.83
C ALA A 20 11.57 -17.44 -7.22
N GLU A 21 11.12 -16.21 -7.47
CA GLU A 21 9.87 -15.67 -6.95
C GLU A 21 8.93 -15.26 -8.09
N TRP A 22 7.62 -15.38 -7.85
CA TRP A 22 6.59 -14.99 -8.82
C TRP A 22 6.03 -13.62 -8.47
N VAL A 23 6.12 -12.68 -9.42
CA VAL A 23 5.55 -11.34 -9.26
C VAL A 23 4.19 -11.30 -9.95
N SER A 24 3.16 -10.92 -9.19
CA SER A 24 1.82 -10.62 -9.69
C SER A 24 1.54 -9.12 -9.54
N TYR A 25 0.71 -8.58 -10.43
CA TYR A 25 0.31 -7.17 -10.38
C TYR A 25 -1.19 -7.02 -10.64
N ILE A 26 -1.75 -5.94 -10.11
CA ILE A 26 -3.12 -5.51 -10.34
C ILE A 26 -3.07 -4.11 -10.94
N VAL A 27 -3.89 -3.86 -11.96
CA VAL A 27 -4.07 -2.52 -12.54
C VAL A 27 -5.46 -2.03 -12.19
N VAL A 28 -5.53 -0.86 -11.56
CA VAL A 28 -6.78 -0.20 -11.19
C VAL A 28 -6.68 1.26 -11.60
N GLU A 29 -7.78 1.82 -12.11
CA GLU A 29 -7.87 3.25 -12.37
C GLU A 29 -7.82 4.02 -11.05
N SER A 30 -7.13 5.17 -11.05
CA SER A 30 -7.05 6.00 -9.84
C SER A 30 -8.42 6.58 -9.48
N GLY A 31 -8.68 6.72 -8.18
CA GLY A 31 -9.96 7.19 -7.64
C GLY A 31 -10.88 6.04 -7.24
N ARG A 32 -12.14 6.37 -6.98
CA ARG A 32 -13.19 5.45 -6.57
C ARG A 32 -13.95 4.91 -7.78
N ASN A 33 -13.99 3.59 -7.91
CA ASN A 33 -14.57 2.89 -9.03
C ASN A 33 -15.47 1.75 -8.56
N THR A 34 -16.49 1.42 -9.34
CA THR A 34 -17.36 0.25 -9.11
C THR A 34 -17.08 -0.78 -10.19
N LEU A 35 -16.53 -1.91 -9.79
CA LEU A 35 -16.29 -3.05 -10.66
C LEU A 35 -17.58 -3.83 -10.95
N GLU A 36 -17.51 -4.77 -11.89
CA GLU A 36 -18.59 -5.71 -12.16
C GLU A 36 -19.03 -6.43 -10.88
N GLY A 37 -20.35 -6.59 -10.70
CA GLY A 37 -20.92 -7.15 -9.48
C GLY A 37 -21.07 -6.16 -8.32
N GLY A 38 -20.75 -4.87 -8.52
CA GLY A 38 -20.98 -3.82 -7.52
C GLY A 38 -19.87 -3.68 -6.48
N ILE A 39 -18.70 -4.28 -6.72
CA ILE A 39 -17.54 -4.17 -5.83
C ILE A 39 -16.95 -2.77 -5.97
N ILE A 40 -16.90 -2.03 -4.86
CA ILE A 40 -16.26 -0.71 -4.83
C ILE A 40 -14.77 -0.89 -4.55
N VAL A 41 -13.94 -0.23 -5.35
CA VAL A 41 -12.49 -0.12 -5.15
C VAL A 41 -12.09 1.34 -5.15
N GLU A 42 -11.13 1.70 -4.31
CA GLU A 42 -10.55 3.04 -4.29
C GLU A 42 -9.03 2.91 -4.35
N ALA A 43 -8.42 3.52 -5.37
CA ALA A 43 -6.99 3.42 -5.63
C ALA A 43 -6.32 4.80 -5.64
N GLY A 44 -5.28 4.95 -4.82
CA GLY A 44 -4.56 6.22 -4.67
C GLY A 44 -3.12 6.02 -4.23
N ILE A 45 -2.40 7.14 -4.13
CA ILE A 45 -1.01 7.18 -3.65
C ILE A 45 -1.01 8.00 -2.35
N ALA A 46 -0.53 7.40 -1.27
CA ALA A 46 -0.27 8.10 -0.01
C ALA A 46 1.24 8.37 0.11
N SER A 47 1.63 9.63 0.30
CA SER A 47 3.02 10.02 0.57
C SER A 47 3.20 10.25 2.06
N SER A 48 4.16 9.57 2.68
CA SER A 48 4.44 9.67 4.11
C SER A 48 5.93 9.55 4.36
N THR A 49 6.41 10.23 5.40
CA THR A 49 7.76 10.08 5.96
C THR A 49 7.72 9.45 7.36
N ILE A 50 6.55 9.00 7.80
CA ILE A 50 6.34 8.44 9.13
C ILE A 50 6.94 7.04 9.20
N ILE A 51 7.91 6.89 10.10
CA ILE A 51 8.55 5.62 10.40
C ILE A 51 8.08 5.15 11.78
N HIS A 52 7.49 3.96 11.85
CA HIS A 52 7.19 3.26 13.09
C HIS A 52 8.41 2.47 13.56
N ARG A 53 8.69 2.54 14.87
CA ARG A 53 9.74 1.75 15.52
C ARG A 53 9.11 0.95 16.65
N GLY A 54 9.50 -0.32 16.74
CA GLY A 54 9.03 -1.21 17.80
C GLY A 54 9.21 -0.60 19.19
N GLY A 55 8.22 -0.81 20.07
CA GLY A 55 8.20 -0.26 21.43
C GLY A 55 7.62 1.15 21.55
N GLN A 56 7.14 1.75 20.47
CA GLN A 56 6.39 3.01 20.49
C GLN A 56 4.91 2.76 20.16
N PRO A 57 3.97 3.64 20.58
CA PRO A 57 2.62 3.63 20.04
C PRO A 57 2.64 3.77 18.52
N PHE A 58 1.77 3.04 17.83
CA PHE A 58 1.65 3.17 16.38
C PHE A 58 1.02 4.52 16.03
N ASN A 59 1.79 5.37 15.36
CA ASN A 59 1.34 6.70 14.91
C ASN A 59 1.50 6.82 13.39
N GLY A 60 0.78 5.98 12.65
CA GLY A 60 0.83 5.97 11.20
C GLY A 60 0.16 7.19 10.55
N HIS A 61 0.49 7.42 9.28
CA HIS A 61 -0.16 8.40 8.44
C HIS A 61 -1.61 7.99 8.21
N LEU A 62 -2.55 8.87 8.55
CA LEU A 62 -3.97 8.64 8.33
C LEU A 62 -4.29 8.85 6.85
N VAL A 63 -4.81 7.81 6.21
CA VAL A 63 -5.35 7.86 4.85
C VAL A 63 -6.86 7.80 4.96
N GLN A 64 -7.54 8.77 4.36
CA GLN A 64 -9.00 8.84 4.32
C GLN A 64 -9.49 8.41 2.95
N PHE A 65 -10.58 7.65 2.91
CA PHE A 65 -11.28 7.37 1.67
C PHE A 65 -12.06 8.60 1.20
N GLU A 66 -12.28 8.71 -0.12
CA GLU A 66 -13.14 9.74 -0.71
C GLU A 66 -14.55 9.68 -0.13
N GLU A 67 -15.05 8.46 0.09
CA GLU A 67 -16.32 8.18 0.75
C GLU A 67 -16.20 6.91 1.59
N ALA A 68 -16.85 6.91 2.76
CA ALA A 68 -16.90 5.72 3.62
C ALA A 68 -17.51 4.51 2.88
N PHE A 69 -16.91 3.34 3.07
CA PHE A 69 -17.46 2.07 2.61
C PHE A 69 -18.65 1.64 3.48
N SER A 70 -19.48 0.75 2.95
CA SER A 70 -20.59 0.17 3.71
C SER A 70 -20.14 -0.83 4.79
N ASN A 71 -18.95 -1.41 4.61
CA ASN A 71 -18.27 -2.32 5.53
C ASN A 71 -16.77 -2.04 5.49
N THR A 72 -16.03 -2.44 6.54
CA THR A 72 -14.57 -2.28 6.60
C THR A 72 -13.91 -2.96 5.39
N PRO A 73 -13.21 -2.22 4.52
CA PRO A 73 -12.64 -2.79 3.30
C PRO A 73 -11.35 -3.56 3.59
N ALA A 74 -10.95 -4.42 2.66
CA ALA A 74 -9.59 -4.95 2.64
C ALA A 74 -8.62 -3.89 2.08
N ILE A 75 -7.43 -3.78 2.67
CA ILE A 75 -6.39 -2.85 2.21
C ILE A 75 -5.26 -3.64 1.56
N LEU A 76 -5.00 -3.32 0.28
CA LEU A 76 -3.78 -3.72 -0.41
C LEU A 76 -2.90 -2.48 -0.57
N HIS A 77 -1.63 -2.58 -0.19
CA HIS A 77 -0.68 -1.49 -0.32
C HIS A 77 0.71 -2.03 -0.65
N SER A 78 1.56 -1.18 -1.22
CA SER A 78 2.95 -1.48 -1.50
C SER A 78 3.79 -0.20 -1.40
N LEU A 79 5.07 -0.33 -1.07
CA LEU A 79 6.01 0.78 -1.14
C LEU A 79 6.37 1.06 -2.60
N MET A 80 6.12 2.29 -3.04
CA MET A 80 6.28 2.70 -4.44
C MET A 80 7.59 3.48 -4.71
N THR A 81 8.45 3.63 -3.70
CA THR A 81 9.73 4.33 -3.79
C THR A 81 10.84 3.57 -3.08
N TYR A 82 12.09 3.73 -3.52
CA TYR A 82 13.29 3.16 -2.90
C TYR A 82 14.36 4.25 -2.73
N ASN A 83 14.02 5.27 -1.93
CA ASN A 83 14.80 6.52 -1.88
C ASN A 83 16.01 6.46 -0.93
N ASN A 84 16.04 5.51 0.00
CA ASN A 84 17.11 5.37 1.00
C ASN A 84 18.10 4.24 0.67
N ASN A 85 17.83 3.42 -0.35
CA ASN A 85 18.58 2.21 -0.68
C ASN A 85 18.63 1.15 0.45
N ASP A 86 17.68 1.17 1.39
CA ASP A 86 17.57 0.18 2.45
C ASP A 86 16.24 -0.58 2.34
N PHE A 87 16.24 -1.85 2.75
CA PHE A 87 15.00 -2.61 2.86
C PHE A 87 14.01 -1.90 3.79
N MET A 88 12.77 -1.75 3.35
CA MET A 88 11.67 -1.23 4.15
C MET A 88 10.45 -2.12 4.05
N ALA A 89 9.79 -2.33 5.19
CA ALA A 89 8.44 -2.88 5.25
C ALA A 89 7.46 -1.73 5.51
N SER A 90 6.18 -1.99 5.29
CA SER A 90 5.11 -1.09 5.72
C SER A 90 3.99 -1.88 6.37
N LEU A 91 3.28 -1.24 7.29
CA LEU A 91 2.17 -1.82 8.01
C LEU A 91 0.95 -0.91 7.93
N VAL A 92 -0.20 -1.53 7.71
CA VAL A 92 -1.51 -0.90 7.81
C VAL A 92 -2.18 -1.32 9.12
N THR A 93 -2.74 -0.34 9.84
CA THR A 93 -3.52 -0.56 11.06
C THR A 93 -4.77 0.32 11.07
N ASP A 94 -5.60 0.17 12.10
CA ASP A 94 -6.78 1.01 12.35
C ASP A 94 -7.70 1.14 11.12
N VAL A 95 -7.89 0.03 10.40
CA VAL A 95 -8.76 -0.01 9.22
C VAL A 95 -10.20 0.10 9.67
N ASP A 96 -10.87 1.12 9.17
CA ASP A 96 -12.29 1.38 9.38
C ASP A 96 -12.95 1.73 8.03
N ILE A 97 -14.25 1.95 8.02
CA ILE A 97 -15.03 2.24 6.82
C ILE A 97 -14.60 3.52 6.11
N GLY A 98 -14.04 4.50 6.84
CA GLY A 98 -13.69 5.82 6.30
C GLY A 98 -12.19 6.08 6.20
N SER A 99 -11.35 5.22 6.78
CA SER A 99 -9.91 5.47 6.84
C SER A 99 -9.10 4.24 7.23
N PHE A 100 -7.79 4.35 7.09
CA PHE A 100 -6.81 3.47 7.70
C PHE A 100 -5.55 4.26 8.04
N LYS A 101 -4.63 3.67 8.82
CA LYS A 101 -3.30 4.24 9.03
C LYS A 101 -2.25 3.38 8.35
N VAL A 102 -1.22 4.04 7.80
CA VAL A 102 -0.05 3.37 7.23
C VAL A 102 1.25 3.99 7.73
N ALA A 103 2.22 3.16 8.06
CA ALA A 103 3.58 3.59 8.38
C ALA A 103 4.58 2.62 7.76
N MET A 104 5.81 3.10 7.60
CA MET A 104 6.97 2.25 7.31
C MET A 104 7.67 1.85 8.59
#